data_AF-A0A1J5L693-F1
#
_entry.id   AF-A0A1J5L693-F1
#
_cell.length_a   1.000
_cell.length_b   1.000
_cell.length_c   1.000
_cell.angle_alpha   90.00
_cell.angle_beta   90.00
_cell.angle_gamma   90.00
#
_symmetry.space_group_name_H-M   'P 1'
#
loop_
_entity.id
_entity.type
_entity.pdbx_description
1 polymer ?
#
loop_
_entity_poly.entity_id
_entity_poly.type
_entity_poly.pdbx_seq_one_letter_code
_entity_poly.pdbx_strand_id
1 'polypeptide(L)'
;MGRVGRTPQIGISVLIVLLVLFGIGWKSLIAAAMITSMFVWLQKRSDPKAGSEFSRTPLTSLQKTVIPELSQQLDISYNDSHQSINQITSLFVSLSELVKQRNALGSEGHGHEIEQLELKMNAAYKELMELLQHGDRNLQRQAGVIEGLALINKQLGLLEQEGADWDEAWVMNELVKIKSRTEHAMSEKSAASAQDEGVTYF
;
A
#
# COMPACT_ATOMS: atom_id res chain seq x y z
N MET A 1 -32.64 -2.85 -8.59
CA MET A 1 -33.92 -3.45 -9.04
C MET A 1 -34.15 -4.76 -8.27
N GLY A 2 -35.05 -4.72 -7.28
CA GLY A 2 -35.23 -5.79 -6.29
C GLY A 2 -35.95 -7.02 -6.86
N ARG A 3 -35.48 -8.21 -6.46
CA ARG A 3 -36.17 -9.50 -6.67
C ARG A 3 -37.47 -9.55 -5.84
N VAL A 4 -38.50 -8.81 -6.24
CA VAL A 4 -39.84 -8.85 -5.63
C VAL A 4 -40.75 -9.87 -6.35
N GLY A 5 -40.28 -10.48 -7.45
CA GLY A 5 -41.14 -11.24 -8.36
C GLY A 5 -41.42 -12.72 -8.05
N ARG A 6 -40.72 -13.37 -7.11
CA ARG A 6 -40.82 -14.86 -6.95
C ARG A 6 -41.61 -15.34 -5.73
N THR A 7 -41.68 -14.56 -4.65
CA THR A 7 -42.48 -14.90 -3.47
C THR A 7 -43.99 -14.97 -3.71
N PRO A 8 -44.64 -14.08 -4.51
CA PRO A 8 -46.07 -14.21 -4.76
C PRO A 8 -46.42 -15.45 -5.60
N GLN A 9 -45.51 -15.90 -6.48
CA GLN A 9 -45.74 -17.06 -7.35
C GLN A 9 -45.81 -18.38 -6.58
N ILE A 10 -44.96 -18.54 -5.55
CA ILE A 10 -44.96 -19.73 -4.70
C ILE A 10 -46.22 -19.78 -3.83
N GLY A 11 -46.62 -18.66 -3.24
CA GLY A 11 -47.85 -18.57 -2.44
C GLY A 11 -49.10 -18.90 -3.25
N ILE A 12 -49.21 -18.38 -4.48
CA ILE A 12 -50.32 -18.68 -5.39
C ILE A 12 -50.34 -20.16 -5.79
N SER A 13 -49.17 -20.75 -6.10
CA SER A 13 -49.09 -22.16 -6.50
C SER A 13 -49.49 -23.12 -5.38
N VAL A 14 -49.07 -22.84 -4.15
CA VAL A 14 -49.45 -23.63 -2.95
C VAL A 14 -50.94 -23.50 -2.67
N LEU A 15 -51.51 -22.30 -2.82
CA LEU A 15 -52.93 -22.06 -2.60
C LEU A 15 -53.80 -22.76 -3.66
N ILE A 16 -53.36 -22.82 -4.92
CA ILE A 16 -54.04 -23.58 -5.98
C ILE A 16 -54.02 -25.08 -5.67
N VAL A 17 -52.89 -25.65 -5.26
CA VAL A 17 -52.79 -27.08 -4.92
C VAL A 17 -53.66 -27.43 -3.71
N LEU A 18 -53.68 -26.57 -2.68
CA LEU A 18 -54.53 -26.75 -1.50
C LEU A 18 -56.02 -26.62 -1.82
N LEU A 19 -56.40 -25.72 -2.73
CA LEU A 19 -57.78 -25.58 -3.20
C LEU A 19 -58.26 -26.79 -3.99
N VAL A 20 -57.40 -27.38 -4.82
CA VAL A 20 -57.72 -28.59 -5.60
C VAL A 20 -57.85 -29.82 -4.71
N LEU A 21 -57.02 -29.95 -3.67
CA LEU A 21 -57.02 -31.13 -2.78
C LEU A 21 -58.08 -31.08 -1.67
N PHE A 22 -58.39 -29.89 -1.11
CA PHE A 22 -59.22 -29.77 0.09
C PHE A 22 -60.47 -28.87 -0.08
N GLY A 23 -60.65 -28.26 -1.26
CA GLY A 23 -61.74 -27.32 -1.53
C GLY A 23 -61.55 -25.94 -0.87
N ILE A 24 -62.45 -25.00 -1.17
CA ILE A 24 -62.46 -23.66 -0.58
C ILE A 24 -63.00 -23.76 0.85
N GLY A 25 -62.09 -23.76 1.83
CA GLY A 25 -62.42 -23.73 3.26
C GLY A 25 -61.44 -22.87 4.04
N TRP A 26 -61.92 -22.23 5.11
CA TRP A 26 -61.11 -21.35 5.96
C TRP A 26 -59.83 -22.01 6.49
N LYS A 27 -59.87 -23.34 6.72
CA LYS A 27 -58.72 -24.15 7.14
C LYS A 27 -57.61 -24.21 6.08
N SER A 28 -57.97 -24.24 4.79
CA SER A 28 -57.04 -24.26 3.66
C SER A 28 -56.29 -22.92 3.52
N LEU A 29 -57.00 -21.80 3.70
CA LEU A 29 -56.41 -20.46 3.69
C LEU A 29 -55.38 -20.26 4.81
N ILE A 30 -55.69 -20.72 6.03
CA ILE A 30 -54.76 -20.64 7.16
C ILE A 30 -53.50 -21.49 6.90
N ALA A 31 -53.67 -22.70 6.35
CA ALA A 31 -52.53 -23.56 6.03
C ALA A 31 -51.61 -22.93 4.97
N ALA A 32 -52.17 -22.35 3.91
CA ALA A 32 -51.41 -21.64 2.88
C ALA A 32 -50.65 -20.44 3.46
N ALA A 33 -51.27 -19.68 4.37
CA ALA A 33 -50.63 -18.54 5.04
C ALA A 33 -49.45 -18.98 5.93
N MET A 34 -49.62 -20.06 6.70
CA MET A 34 -48.54 -20.61 7.53
C MET A 34 -47.37 -21.13 6.69
N ILE A 35 -47.65 -21.90 5.63
CA ILE A 35 -46.59 -22.43 4.75
C ILE A 35 -45.83 -21.30 4.07
N THR A 36 -46.55 -20.30 3.54
CA THR A 36 -45.92 -19.15 2.88
C THR A 36 -45.08 -18.33 3.86
N SER A 37 -45.58 -18.11 5.08
CA SER A 37 -44.84 -17.43 6.15
C SER A 37 -43.57 -18.19 6.54
N MET A 38 -43.66 -19.51 6.72
CA MET A 38 -42.53 -20.37 7.06
C MET A 38 -41.48 -20.38 5.93
N PHE A 39 -41.92 -20.41 4.67
CA PHE A 39 -41.04 -20.39 3.51
C PHE A 39 -40.33 -19.03 3.35
N VAL A 40 -41.05 -17.92 3.58
CA VAL A 40 -40.44 -16.57 3.60
C VAL A 40 -39.43 -16.45 4.74
N TRP A 41 -39.75 -16.99 5.92
CA TRP A 41 -38.82 -17.00 7.06
C TRP A 41 -37.57 -17.83 6.78
N LEU A 42 -37.72 -19.04 6.22
CA LEU A 42 -36.62 -19.89 5.79
C LEU A 42 -35.78 -19.22 4.69
N GLN A 43 -36.42 -18.59 3.70
CA GLN A 43 -35.71 -17.90 2.62
C GLN A 43 -34.95 -16.66 3.12
N LYS A 44 -35.50 -15.95 4.11
CA LYS A 44 -34.83 -14.82 4.76
C LYS A 44 -33.66 -15.28 5.64
N ARG A 45 -33.74 -16.48 6.24
CA ARG A 45 -32.67 -17.09 7.02
C ARG A 45 -31.57 -17.73 6.15
N SER A 46 -31.92 -18.15 4.94
CA SER A 46 -31.02 -18.80 3.98
C SER A 46 -30.47 -17.84 2.91
N ASP A 47 -30.69 -16.53 3.01
CA ASP A 47 -30.14 -15.55 2.05
C ASP A 47 -28.62 -15.44 2.30
N PRO A 48 -27.75 -16.07 1.48
CA PRO A 48 -26.31 -16.11 1.73
C PRO A 48 -25.63 -14.86 1.16
N LYS A 49 -26.31 -13.71 1.20
CA LYS A 49 -25.82 -12.45 0.62
C LYS A 49 -24.64 -11.86 1.38
N ALA A 50 -24.42 -12.29 2.62
CA ALA A 50 -23.28 -11.82 3.42
C ALA A 50 -21.93 -12.30 2.87
N GLY A 51 -21.84 -13.49 2.25
CA GLY A 51 -20.54 -14.05 1.84
C GLY A 51 -19.94 -13.45 0.55
N SER A 52 -20.78 -13.04 -0.41
CA SER A 52 -20.30 -12.57 -1.72
C SER A 52 -19.98 -11.07 -1.77
N GLU A 53 -20.60 -10.26 -0.91
CA GLU A 53 -20.26 -8.84 -0.80
C GLU A 53 -18.99 -8.66 0.05
N PHE A 54 -18.85 -9.38 1.17
CA PHE A 54 -17.66 -9.35 2.01
C PHE A 54 -16.36 -9.71 1.28
N SER A 55 -16.41 -10.67 0.36
CA SER A 55 -15.22 -11.10 -0.39
C SER A 55 -14.85 -10.16 -1.54
N ARG A 56 -15.80 -9.33 -2.02
CA ARG A 56 -15.57 -8.45 -3.17
C ARG A 56 -14.98 -7.10 -2.76
N THR A 57 -15.42 -6.53 -1.64
CA THR A 57 -15.01 -5.20 -1.18
C THR A 57 -13.49 -5.08 -0.92
N PRO A 58 -12.83 -5.99 -0.17
CA PRO A 58 -11.39 -5.92 0.07
C PRO A 58 -10.58 -6.15 -1.21
N LEU A 59 -10.99 -7.12 -2.04
CA LEU A 59 -10.30 -7.41 -3.30
C LEU A 59 -10.35 -6.23 -4.26
N THR A 60 -11.51 -5.55 -4.36
CA THR A 60 -11.65 -4.35 -5.20
C THR A 60 -10.86 -3.16 -4.66
N SER A 61 -10.81 -2.97 -3.33
CA SER A 61 -10.02 -1.91 -2.69
C SER A 61 -8.53 -2.11 -2.90
N LEU A 62 -8.05 -3.34 -2.70
CA LEU A 62 -6.66 -3.72 -2.95
C LEU A 62 -6.27 -3.52 -4.40
N GLN A 63 -7.11 -3.99 -5.33
CA GLN A 63 -6.83 -3.92 -6.75
C GLN A 63 -6.87 -2.48 -7.30
N LYS A 64 -7.78 -1.63 -6.81
CA LYS A 64 -7.99 -0.30 -7.38
C LYS A 64 -7.17 0.80 -6.73
N THR A 65 -6.84 0.65 -5.45
CA THR A 65 -6.31 1.77 -4.67
C THR A 65 -4.94 1.41 -4.08
N VAL A 66 -4.90 0.33 -3.30
CA VAL A 66 -3.74 0.03 -2.44
C VAL A 66 -2.54 -0.51 -3.23
N ILE A 67 -2.75 -1.49 -4.11
CA ILE A 67 -1.67 -2.06 -4.94
C ILE A 67 -1.09 -0.99 -5.88
N PRO A 68 -1.89 -0.20 -6.62
CA PRO A 68 -1.34 0.86 -7.46
C PRO A 68 -0.49 1.88 -6.70
N GLU A 69 -0.92 2.32 -5.51
CA GLU A 69 -0.18 3.31 -4.74
C GLU A 69 1.15 2.78 -4.20
N LEU A 70 1.17 1.51 -3.73
CA LEU A 70 2.41 0.86 -3.30
C LEU A 70 3.35 0.59 -4.48
N SER A 71 2.83 0.15 -5.63
CA SER A 71 3.62 -0.02 -6.85
C SER A 71 4.23 1.30 -7.31
N GLN A 72 3.46 2.40 -7.26
CA GLN A 72 3.98 3.72 -7.61
C GLN A 72 5.11 4.16 -6.66
N GLN A 73 4.97 3.94 -5.36
CA GLN A 73 6.05 4.26 -4.40
C GLN A 73 7.30 3.40 -4.64
N LEU A 74 7.12 2.13 -5.00
CA LEU A 74 8.22 1.23 -5.34
C LEU A 74 8.93 1.66 -6.64
N ASP A 75 8.17 2.02 -7.68
CA ASP A 75 8.72 2.49 -8.96
C ASP A 75 9.51 3.80 -8.78
N ILE A 76 8.98 4.74 -7.98
CA ILE A 76 9.69 5.98 -7.64
C ILE A 76 11.00 5.65 -6.91
N SER A 77 10.93 4.80 -5.88
CA SER A 77 12.11 4.41 -5.11
C SER A 77 13.15 3.68 -5.97
N TYR A 78 12.71 2.81 -6.87
CA TYR A 78 13.57 2.07 -7.79
C TYR A 78 14.26 3.02 -8.79
N ASN A 79 13.51 3.91 -9.42
CA ASN A 79 14.06 4.88 -10.37
C ASN A 79 15.05 5.84 -9.69
N ASP A 80 14.68 6.38 -8.52
CA ASP A 80 15.55 7.27 -7.74
C ASP A 80 16.84 6.53 -7.32
N SER A 81 16.74 5.28 -6.88
CA SER A 81 17.91 4.47 -6.49
C SER A 81 18.80 4.15 -7.69
N HIS A 82 18.21 3.78 -8.83
CA HIS A 82 18.97 3.46 -10.04
C HIS A 82 19.69 4.69 -10.60
N GLN A 83 19.04 5.86 -10.56
CA GLN A 83 19.67 7.11 -10.95
C GLN A 83 20.80 7.49 -9.99
N SER A 84 20.59 7.36 -8.68
CA SER A 84 21.61 7.66 -7.66
C SER A 84 22.83 6.76 -7.81
N ILE A 85 22.63 5.45 -8.07
CA ILE A 85 23.73 4.49 -8.30
C ILE A 85 24.54 4.88 -9.55
N ASN A 86 23.86 5.27 -10.64
CA ASN A 86 24.55 5.71 -11.86
C ASN A 86 25.38 6.98 -11.60
N GLN A 87 24.83 7.94 -10.84
CA GLN A 87 25.53 9.18 -10.48
C GLN A 87 26.72 8.91 -9.56
N ILE A 88 26.56 8.07 -8.52
CA ILE A 88 27.65 7.63 -7.63
C ILE A 88 28.76 6.95 -8.43
N THR A 89 28.39 6.07 -9.37
CA THR A 89 29.36 5.37 -10.22
C THR A 89 30.15 6.35 -11.08
N SER A 90 29.47 7.31 -11.71
CA SER A 90 30.09 8.37 -12.50
C SER A 90 31.05 9.22 -11.66
N LEU A 91 30.61 9.64 -10.46
CA LEU A 91 31.44 10.40 -9.53
C LEU A 91 32.65 9.62 -9.05
N PHE A 92 32.52 8.33 -8.80
CA PHE A 92 33.63 7.48 -8.40
C PHE A 92 34.69 7.34 -9.52
N VAL A 93 34.24 7.20 -10.77
CA VAL A 93 35.13 7.21 -11.94
C VAL A 93 35.85 8.56 -12.06
N SER A 94 35.11 9.67 -11.94
CA SER A 94 35.67 11.02 -11.98
C SER A 94 36.69 11.27 -10.86
N LEU A 95 36.38 10.88 -9.61
CA LEU A 95 37.29 10.95 -8.47
C LEU A 95 38.56 10.11 -8.70
N SER A 96 38.42 8.91 -9.26
CA SER A 96 39.55 8.05 -9.61
C SER A 96 40.46 8.70 -10.66
N GLU A 97 39.89 9.37 -11.65
CA GLU A 97 40.63 10.14 -12.65
C GLU A 97 41.34 11.36 -12.04
N LEU A 98 40.66 12.12 -11.18
CA LEU A 98 41.24 13.28 -10.48
C LEU A 98 42.40 12.86 -9.57
N VAL A 99 42.27 11.74 -8.84
CA VAL A 99 43.35 11.19 -8.00
C VAL A 99 44.54 10.75 -8.87
N LYS A 100 44.29 10.11 -10.01
CA LYS A 100 45.36 9.74 -10.96
C LYS A 100 46.08 10.98 -11.49
N GLN A 101 45.35 12.02 -11.87
CA GLN A 101 45.91 13.30 -12.34
C GLN A 101 46.74 13.96 -11.26
N ARG A 102 46.25 14.00 -10.01
CA ARG A 102 46.99 14.53 -8.86
C ARG A 102 48.29 13.76 -8.63
N ASN A 103 48.23 12.44 -8.64
CA ASN A 103 49.41 11.60 -8.41
C ASN A 103 50.44 11.71 -9.55
N ALA A 104 50.00 12.01 -10.78
CA ALA A 104 50.88 12.19 -11.94
C ALA A 104 51.63 13.53 -11.91
N LEU A 105 51.10 14.56 -11.25
CA LEU A 105 51.71 15.90 -11.19
C LEU A 105 52.95 15.99 -10.28
N GLY A 106 53.21 14.98 -9.44
CA GLY A 106 54.38 14.98 -8.54
C GLY A 106 54.36 16.09 -7.48
N SER A 107 55.31 16.09 -6.55
CA SER A 107 55.34 17.05 -5.42
C SER A 107 56.03 18.38 -5.72
N GLU A 108 56.65 18.57 -6.89
CA GLU A 108 57.49 19.75 -7.16
C GLU A 108 56.91 20.61 -8.30
N GLY A 109 56.64 21.88 -8.00
CA GLY A 109 56.37 22.93 -9.00
C GLY A 109 54.92 23.17 -9.43
N HIS A 110 53.97 22.28 -9.09
CA HIS A 110 52.59 22.31 -9.62
C HIS A 110 51.53 22.70 -8.57
N GLY A 111 51.91 23.50 -7.57
CA GLY A 111 51.07 23.79 -6.40
C GLY A 111 49.66 24.33 -6.75
N HIS A 112 49.55 25.16 -7.78
CA HIS A 112 48.26 25.73 -8.17
C HIS A 112 47.35 24.74 -8.92
N GLU A 113 47.93 23.79 -9.66
CA GLU A 113 47.18 22.73 -10.35
C GLU A 113 46.71 21.64 -9.39
N ILE A 114 47.55 21.31 -8.40
CA ILE A 114 47.18 20.41 -7.29
C ILE A 114 46.04 21.03 -6.48
N GLU A 115 46.10 22.32 -6.17
CA GLU A 115 45.03 23.04 -5.47
C GLU A 115 43.71 23.01 -6.25
N GLN A 116 43.75 23.22 -7.57
CA GLN A 116 42.56 23.11 -8.43
C GLN A 116 41.98 21.68 -8.47
N LEU A 117 42.83 20.66 -8.48
CA LEU A 117 42.40 19.26 -8.41
C LEU A 117 41.78 18.93 -7.06
N GLU A 118 42.35 19.41 -5.95
CA GLU A 118 41.80 19.22 -4.61
C GLU A 118 40.43 19.90 -4.45
N LEU A 119 40.23 21.09 -5.04
CA LEU A 119 38.92 21.73 -5.08
C LEU A 119 37.88 20.90 -5.85
N LYS A 120 38.25 20.35 -7.02
CA LYS A 120 37.36 19.47 -7.80
C LYS A 120 37.04 18.17 -7.06
N MET A 121 38.03 17.57 -6.41
CA MET A 121 37.84 16.38 -5.59
C MET A 121 36.90 16.66 -4.42
N ASN A 122 37.09 17.77 -3.69
CA ASN A 122 36.22 18.16 -2.58
C ASN A 122 34.77 18.42 -3.04
N ALA A 123 34.58 19.02 -4.21
CA ALA A 123 33.25 19.19 -4.79
C ALA A 123 32.59 17.84 -5.10
N ALA A 124 33.32 16.92 -5.72
CA ALA A 124 32.83 15.58 -6.02
C ALA A 124 32.53 14.76 -4.74
N TYR A 125 33.34 14.90 -3.68
CA TYR A 125 33.07 14.28 -2.38
C TYR A 125 31.79 14.82 -1.73
N LYS A 126 31.54 16.13 -1.82
CA LYS A 126 30.31 16.73 -1.30
C LYS A 126 29.08 16.19 -2.05
N GLU A 127 29.16 16.12 -3.38
CA GLU A 127 28.08 15.57 -4.21
C GLU A 127 27.83 14.08 -3.91
N LEU A 128 28.89 13.30 -3.72
CA LEU A 128 28.78 11.90 -3.29
C LEU A 128 28.06 11.76 -1.95
N MET A 129 28.38 12.62 -0.98
CA MET A 129 27.74 12.61 0.33
C MET A 129 26.23 12.94 0.23
N GLU A 130 25.86 13.92 -0.59
CA GLU A 130 24.47 14.27 -0.85
C GLU A 130 23.69 13.09 -1.49
N LEU A 131 24.30 12.37 -2.44
CA LEU A 131 23.70 11.18 -3.05
C LEU A 131 23.55 10.02 -2.08
N LEU A 132 24.51 9.81 -1.17
CA LEU A 132 24.41 8.80 -0.12
C LEU A 132 23.26 9.11 0.85
N GLN A 133 23.05 10.38 1.19
CA GLN A 133 21.91 10.83 1.99
C GLN A 133 20.57 10.58 1.25
N HIS A 134 20.55 10.72 -0.08
CA HIS A 134 19.38 10.31 -0.88
C HIS A 134 19.13 8.80 -0.84
N GLY A 135 20.20 7.99 -0.80
CA GLY A 135 20.10 6.54 -0.60
C GLY A 135 19.40 6.16 0.71
N ASP A 136 19.72 6.84 1.81
CA ASP A 136 19.07 6.63 3.11
C ASP A 136 17.57 6.98 3.07
N ARG A 137 17.20 8.08 2.39
CA ARG A 137 15.79 8.44 2.16
C ARG A 137 15.04 7.36 1.38
N ASN A 138 15.68 6.76 0.38
CA ASN A 138 15.08 5.68 -0.40
C ASN A 138 14.88 4.40 0.43
N LEU A 139 15.85 4.02 1.26
CA LEU A 139 15.70 2.90 2.19
C LEU A 139 14.52 3.12 3.15
N GLN A 140 14.37 4.34 3.65
CA GLN A 140 13.26 4.68 4.54
C GLN A 140 11.90 4.62 3.84
N ARG A 141 11.79 5.09 2.60
CA ARG A 141 10.57 4.93 1.78
C ARG A 141 10.24 3.45 1.54
N GLN A 142 11.24 2.62 1.22
CA GLN A 142 11.06 1.17 1.05
C GLN A 142 10.59 0.50 2.33
N ALA A 143 11.14 0.88 3.49
CA ALA A 143 10.67 0.40 4.78
C ALA A 143 9.19 0.74 5.03
N GLY A 144 8.75 1.94 4.64
CA GLY A 144 7.33 2.34 4.70
C GLY A 144 6.42 1.49 3.81
N VAL A 145 6.85 1.20 2.59
CA VAL A 145 6.13 0.30 1.68
C VAL A 145 5.99 -1.10 2.27
N ILE A 146 7.06 -1.65 2.85
CA ILE A 146 7.06 -2.97 3.49
C ILE A 146 6.11 -2.99 4.70
N GLU A 147 6.14 -1.94 5.52
CA GLU A 147 5.25 -1.81 6.67
C GLU A 147 3.78 -1.71 6.25
N GLY A 148 3.48 -0.94 5.19
CA GLY A 148 2.14 -0.87 4.61
C GLY A 148 1.65 -2.22 4.12
N LEU A 149 2.49 -2.98 3.40
CA LEU A 149 2.17 -4.35 2.97
C LEU A 149 1.91 -5.28 4.15
N ALA A 150 2.69 -5.19 5.21
CA ALA A 150 2.49 -5.99 6.42
C ALA A 150 1.15 -5.67 7.11
N LEU A 151 0.76 -4.39 7.16
CA LEU A 151 -0.52 -3.95 7.71
C LEU A 151 -1.70 -4.52 6.90
N ILE A 152 -1.63 -4.43 5.58
CA ILE A 152 -2.64 -4.98 4.67
C ILE A 152 -2.76 -6.49 4.86
N ASN A 153 -1.63 -7.20 4.89
CA ASN A 153 -1.61 -8.64 5.05
C ASN A 153 -2.21 -9.07 6.41
N LYS A 154 -1.91 -8.33 7.48
CA LYS A 154 -2.52 -8.53 8.79
C LYS A 154 -4.04 -8.35 8.73
N GLN A 155 -4.52 -7.30 8.08
CA GLN A 155 -5.96 -7.03 8.02
C GLN A 155 -6.72 -8.05 7.15
N LEU A 156 -6.10 -8.52 6.07
CA LEU A 156 -6.61 -9.65 5.30
C LEU A 156 -6.67 -10.94 6.12
N GLY A 157 -5.65 -11.22 6.93
CA GLY A 157 -5.65 -12.37 7.84
C GLY A 157 -6.76 -12.32 8.88
N LEU A 158 -7.01 -11.15 9.48
CA LEU A 158 -8.12 -10.94 10.42
C LEU A 158 -9.49 -11.10 9.75
N LEU A 159 -9.64 -10.65 8.50
CA LEU A 159 -10.86 -10.84 7.72
C LEU A 159 -11.11 -12.32 7.40
N GLU A 160 -10.08 -13.08 7.05
CA GLU A 160 -10.19 -14.50 6.70
C GLU A 160 -10.43 -15.40 7.93
N GLN A 161 -9.77 -15.11 9.07
CA GLN A 161 -9.80 -15.97 10.25
C GLN A 161 -10.88 -15.60 11.27
N GLU A 162 -11.12 -14.29 11.48
CA GLU A 162 -12.01 -13.79 12.54
C GLU A 162 -13.34 -13.28 11.99
N GLY A 163 -13.49 -13.23 10.66
CA GLY A 163 -14.67 -12.66 10.00
C GLY A 163 -14.82 -11.16 10.27
N ALA A 164 -13.71 -10.47 10.56
CA ALA A 164 -13.69 -9.04 10.85
C ALA A 164 -14.12 -8.21 9.63
N ASP A 165 -14.87 -7.14 9.87
CA ASP A 165 -15.29 -6.18 8.84
C ASP A 165 -14.08 -5.48 8.21
N TRP A 166 -14.06 -5.39 6.88
CA TRP A 166 -13.03 -4.63 6.15
C TRP A 166 -13.30 -3.12 6.29
N ASP A 167 -12.51 -2.45 7.13
CA ASP A 167 -12.51 -1.00 7.24
C ASP A 167 -11.45 -0.39 6.30
N GLU A 168 -11.86 -0.12 5.06
CA GLU A 168 -11.02 0.54 4.05
C GLU A 168 -10.54 1.92 4.50
N ALA A 169 -11.38 2.69 5.19
CA ALA A 169 -11.04 4.04 5.62
C ALA A 169 -9.93 4.01 6.69
N TRP A 170 -9.99 3.05 7.60
CA TRP A 170 -8.94 2.82 8.58
C TRP A 170 -7.63 2.38 7.93
N VAL A 171 -7.67 1.41 7.01
CA VAL A 171 -6.46 0.93 6.29
C VAL A 171 -5.79 2.06 5.53
N MET A 172 -6.57 2.87 4.79
CA MET A 172 -6.02 4.02 4.07
C MET A 172 -5.44 5.08 5.01
N ASN A 173 -6.08 5.34 6.16
CA ASN A 173 -5.56 6.29 7.15
C ASN A 173 -4.23 5.81 7.73
N GLU A 174 -4.09 4.52 8.04
CA GLU A 174 -2.82 3.97 8.52
C GLU A 174 -1.73 3.99 7.45
N LEU A 175 -2.06 3.70 6.18
CA LEU A 175 -1.11 3.84 5.08
C LEU A 175 -0.64 5.29 4.92
N VAL A 176 -1.52 6.28 5.08
CA VAL A 176 -1.16 7.70 5.06
C VAL A 176 -0.22 8.05 6.23
N LYS A 177 -0.45 7.51 7.43
CA LYS A 177 0.45 7.72 8.58
C LYS A 177 1.82 7.09 8.39
N ILE A 178 1.87 5.89 7.81
CA ILE A 178 3.13 5.22 7.48
C ILE A 178 3.90 6.08 6.48
N LYS A 179 3.24 6.49 5.39
CA LYS A 179 3.80 7.36 4.35
C LYS A 179 4.34 8.66 4.95
N SER A 180 3.53 9.37 5.73
CA SER A 180 3.92 10.66 6.32
C SER A 180 5.12 10.52 7.26
N ARG A 181 5.19 9.46 8.07
CA ARG A 181 6.36 9.19 8.91
C ARG A 181 7.61 8.92 8.08
N THR A 182 7.50 8.11 7.04
CA THR A 182 8.66 7.76 6.20
C THR A 182 9.10 8.88 5.25
N GLU A 183 8.22 9.84 4.94
CA GLU A 183 8.56 11.05 4.18
C GLU A 183 9.10 12.17 5.09
N HIS A 184 8.57 12.34 6.31
CA HIS A 184 8.92 13.46 7.20
C HIS A 184 10.01 13.20 8.24
N ALA A 185 10.36 11.94 8.54
CA ALA A 185 11.38 11.63 9.55
C ALA A 185 12.78 12.19 9.27
N MET A 186 13.04 12.76 8.09
CA MET A 186 14.26 13.53 7.83
C MET A 186 14.15 15.04 8.04
N SER A 187 12.95 15.64 8.01
CA SER A 187 12.85 17.10 8.25
C SER A 187 13.22 17.46 9.69
N GLU A 188 12.91 16.61 10.67
CA GLU A 188 13.28 16.81 12.07
C GLU A 188 14.69 16.32 12.40
N LYS A 189 15.15 15.23 11.78
CA LYS A 189 16.50 14.70 12.04
C LYS A 189 17.60 15.56 11.40
N SER A 190 17.34 16.16 10.23
CA SER A 190 18.25 17.14 9.62
C SER A 190 18.22 18.50 10.32
N ALA A 191 17.13 18.87 10.99
CA ALA A 191 17.07 20.08 11.81
C ALA A 191 17.77 19.90 13.17
N ALA A 192 17.66 18.71 13.78
CA ALA A 192 18.36 18.38 15.02
C ALA A 192 19.88 18.16 14.80
N SER A 193 20.31 17.62 13.65
CA SER A 193 21.73 17.46 13.32
C SER A 193 22.42 18.73 12.81
N ALA A 194 21.67 19.79 12.54
CA ALA A 194 22.24 21.11 12.18
C ALA A 194 22.55 21.97 13.41
N GLN A 195 22.16 21.53 14.61
CA GLN A 195 22.43 22.21 15.89
C GLN A 195 23.50 21.51 16.74
N ASP A 196 24.01 20.36 16.33
CA ASP A 196 25.07 19.64 17.05
C ASP A 196 26.36 19.64 16.22
N GLU A 197 27.23 20.59 16.54
CA GLU A 197 28.61 20.64 16.08
C GLU A 197 29.31 19.31 16.39
N GLY A 198 29.89 18.67 15.37
CA GLY A 198 30.63 17.43 15.60
C GLY A 198 31.26 16.87 14.35
N VAL A 199 32.27 17.57 13.81
CA VAL A 199 33.22 17.04 12.85
C VAL A 199 33.66 15.63 13.28
N THR A 200 33.26 14.61 12.53
CA THR A 200 33.83 13.27 12.64
C THR A 200 34.38 12.89 11.27
N TYR A 201 35.71 13.02 11.13
CA TYR A 201 36.47 12.38 10.07
C TYR A 201 36.62 10.90 10.41
N PHE A 202 36.35 10.02 9.44
CA PHE A 202 36.95 8.69 9.38
C PHE A 202 38.01 8.70 8.28
#